data_AF-A0AAI8MDL7-F1
#
_entry.id   AF-A0AAI8MDL7-F1
#
_cell.length_a   1.000
_cell.length_b   1.000
_cell.length_c   1.000
_cell.angle_alpha   90.00
_cell.angle_beta   90.00
_cell.angle_gamma   90.00
#
_symmetry.space_group_name_H-M   'P 1'
#
loop_
_entity.id
_entity.type
_entity.pdbx_description
1 polymer ?
#
loop_
_entity_poly.entity_id
_entity_poly.type
_entity_poly.pdbx_seq_one_letter_code
_entity_poly.pdbx_strand_id
1 'polypeptide(L)'
;MKTILKDVMFAAFALALCAAPAVADDVKAGDLVISQAWSRATPGGAKVAGGYLTIENKGAAADKLVSVSADIAGKAEVHEMAIDNGVMKMRPLDKGLVIDPGKTVKLAPGGYHLMLQELKGAFKQGDKVPVTLQFEKAGKVAVSLDVQGVGAQAPGDGGHMMKKMPDHSGMKM
;
A
#
# COMPACT_ATOMS: atom_id res chain seq x y z
N MET A 1 -65.55 -16.60 -19.65
CA MET A 1 -66.19 -15.58 -18.79
C MET A 1 -65.63 -15.75 -17.38
N LYS A 2 -65.07 -14.69 -16.78
CA LYS A 2 -64.63 -14.50 -15.36
C LYS A 2 -63.29 -15.21 -14.96
N THR A 3 -62.12 -14.53 -14.99
CA THR A 3 -61.42 -13.78 -13.88
C THR A 3 -61.29 -14.59 -12.58
N ILE A 4 -60.11 -14.74 -11.94
CA ILE A 4 -59.41 -13.79 -11.04
C ILE A 4 -58.02 -14.42 -10.70
N LEU A 5 -56.88 -13.86 -11.15
CA LEU A 5 -55.83 -13.12 -10.39
C LEU A 5 -55.53 -13.53 -8.93
N LYS A 6 -54.23 -13.49 -8.55
CA LYS A 6 -53.59 -13.56 -7.21
C LYS A 6 -53.04 -14.97 -6.89
N ASP A 7 -51.75 -15.21 -6.60
CA ASP A 7 -50.75 -14.39 -5.92
C ASP A 7 -49.33 -14.62 -6.43
N VAL A 8 -48.63 -13.50 -6.56
CA VAL A 8 -47.18 -13.41 -6.73
C VAL A 8 -46.55 -13.50 -5.33
N MET A 9 -45.69 -14.48 -5.08
CA MET A 9 -44.60 -14.33 -4.10
C MET A 9 -43.34 -15.01 -4.62
N PHE A 10 -42.57 -14.24 -5.40
CA PHE A 10 -41.15 -14.47 -5.61
C PHE A 10 -40.43 -14.18 -4.28
N ALA A 11 -40.04 -15.23 -3.55
CA ALA A 11 -39.09 -15.09 -2.45
C ALA A 11 -37.68 -14.95 -3.04
N ALA A 12 -37.32 -13.73 -3.45
CA ALA A 12 -35.94 -13.39 -3.79
C ALA A 12 -35.13 -13.32 -2.49
N PHE A 13 -34.41 -14.40 -2.17
CA PHE A 13 -33.40 -14.42 -1.11
C PHE A 13 -32.20 -13.58 -1.59
N ALA A 14 -32.27 -12.27 -1.38
CA ALA A 14 -31.16 -11.36 -1.62
C ALA A 14 -30.09 -11.65 -0.56
N LEU A 15 -29.14 -12.52 -0.91
CA LEU A 15 -27.91 -12.71 -0.16
C LEU A 15 -27.10 -11.43 -0.28
N ALA A 16 -27.31 -10.50 0.65
CA ALA A 16 -26.48 -9.32 0.81
C ALA A 16 -25.08 -9.78 1.22
N LEU A 17 -24.20 -9.95 0.22
CA LEU A 17 -22.76 -10.04 0.45
C LEU A 17 -22.33 -8.69 1.05
N CYS A 18 -22.28 -8.61 2.37
CA CYS A 18 -21.47 -7.61 3.04
C CYS A 18 -20.02 -7.84 2.59
N ALA A 19 -19.55 -7.04 1.62
CA ALA A 19 -18.13 -6.90 1.35
C ALA A 19 -17.50 -6.28 2.60
N ALA A 20 -17.04 -7.13 3.52
CA ALA A 20 -16.22 -6.69 4.62
C ALA A 20 -14.98 -6.03 4.02
N PRO A 21 -14.55 -4.85 4.52
CA PRO A 21 -13.26 -4.31 4.13
C PRO A 21 -12.21 -5.36 4.49
N ALA A 22 -11.45 -5.81 3.49
CA ALA A 22 -10.29 -6.65 3.72
C ALA A 22 -9.26 -5.80 4.48
N VAL A 23 -9.31 -5.87 5.80
CA VAL A 23 -8.21 -5.42 6.66
C VAL A 23 -7.03 -6.32 6.31
N ALA A 24 -5.98 -5.72 5.75
CA ALA A 24 -4.71 -6.40 5.58
C ALA A 24 -4.26 -6.89 6.97
N ASP A 25 -4.17 -8.20 7.16
CA ASP A 25 -3.77 -8.79 8.44
C ASP A 25 -2.34 -8.34 8.79
N ASP A 26 -2.14 -7.94 10.04
CA ASP A 26 -0.82 -7.62 10.57
C ASP A 26 0.09 -8.86 10.52
N VAL A 27 1.25 -8.74 9.90
CA VAL A 27 2.27 -9.79 9.85
C VAL A 27 3.24 -9.60 11.00
N LYS A 28 3.41 -10.63 11.83
CA LYS A 28 4.36 -10.63 12.94
C LYS A 28 5.63 -11.41 12.60
N ALA A 29 6.78 -10.87 12.97
CA ALA A 29 8.08 -11.53 12.83
C ALA A 29 8.96 -11.23 14.05
N GLY A 30 8.99 -12.15 15.01
CA GLY A 30 9.54 -11.86 16.34
C GLY A 30 8.79 -10.69 16.98
N ASP A 31 9.54 -9.65 17.38
CA ASP A 31 8.98 -8.42 17.96
C ASP A 31 8.55 -7.38 16.92
N LEU A 32 8.73 -7.65 15.63
CA LEU A 32 8.29 -6.76 14.56
C LEU A 32 6.82 -7.02 14.22
N VAL A 33 6.08 -5.93 14.04
CA VAL A 33 4.71 -5.94 13.50
C VAL A 33 4.72 -5.14 12.20
N ILE A 34 4.32 -5.77 11.11
CA ILE A 34 4.22 -5.17 9.79
C ILE A 34 2.75 -5.07 9.42
N SER A 35 2.28 -3.87 9.12
CA SER A 35 0.87 -3.60 8.88
C SER A 35 0.66 -2.66 7.70
N GLN A 36 -0.59 -2.53 7.26
CA GLN A 36 -1.00 -1.60 6.21
C GLN A 36 -0.14 -1.74 4.95
N ALA A 37 0.07 -2.96 4.47
CA ALA A 37 0.92 -3.21 3.31
C ALA A 37 0.15 -3.00 2.00
N TRP A 38 0.57 -2.03 1.18
CA TRP A 38 -0.15 -1.64 -0.03
C TRP A 38 0.76 -1.09 -1.13
N SER A 39 0.20 -0.97 -2.33
CA SER A 39 0.83 -0.33 -3.48
C SER A 39 -0.21 0.43 -4.30
N ARG A 40 0.25 1.32 -5.19
CA ARG A 40 -0.62 1.94 -6.20
C ARG A 40 -0.65 1.06 -7.45
N ALA A 41 -1.81 0.96 -8.07
CA ALA A 41 -1.94 0.41 -9.40
C ALA A 41 -1.03 1.17 -10.36
N THR A 42 -0.45 0.45 -11.31
CA THR A 42 0.44 1.02 -12.32
C THR A 42 -0.26 1.06 -13.69
N PRO A 43 -0.02 2.09 -14.51
CA PRO A 43 -0.41 2.06 -15.92
C PRO A 43 0.15 0.84 -16.66
N GLY A 44 -0.52 0.44 -17.74
CA GLY A 44 -0.01 -0.61 -18.62
C GLY A 44 1.39 -0.27 -19.16
N GLY A 45 2.32 -1.22 -19.06
CA GLY A 45 3.71 -1.04 -19.53
C GLY A 45 4.65 -0.33 -18.54
N ALA A 46 4.17 0.06 -17.35
CA ALA A 46 5.01 0.61 -16.31
C ALA A 46 6.18 -0.33 -15.96
N LYS A 47 7.37 0.26 -15.74
CA LYS A 47 8.59 -0.46 -15.37
C LYS A 47 8.90 -0.39 -13.88
N VAL A 48 8.16 0.43 -13.13
CA VAL A 48 8.39 0.70 -11.72
C VAL A 48 7.07 0.74 -10.94
N ALA A 49 7.11 0.30 -9.68
CA ALA A 49 6.02 0.44 -8.72
C ALA A 49 6.58 0.79 -7.33
N GLY A 50 5.81 1.55 -6.56
CA GLY A 50 6.09 1.84 -5.16
C GLY A 50 5.29 0.93 -4.24
N GLY A 51 5.94 0.35 -3.23
CA GLY A 51 5.30 -0.38 -2.14
C GLY A 51 5.41 0.39 -0.81
N TYR A 52 4.38 0.29 0.01
CA TYR A 52 4.20 1.05 1.24
C TYR A 52 3.69 0.12 2.34
N LEU A 53 4.13 0.36 3.56
CA LEU A 53 3.78 -0.44 4.74
C LEU A 53 4.24 0.29 6.01
N THR A 54 3.73 -0.14 7.15
CA THR A 54 4.18 0.32 8.46
C THR A 54 4.94 -0.81 9.15
N ILE A 55 6.11 -0.51 9.73
CA ILE A 55 6.89 -1.45 10.54
C ILE A 55 6.99 -0.89 11.95
N GLU A 56 6.47 -1.61 12.93
CA GLU A 56 6.63 -1.32 14.36
C GLU A 56 7.58 -2.33 14.98
N ASN A 57 8.58 -1.87 15.73
CA ASN A 57 9.44 -2.72 16.54
C ASN A 57 9.02 -2.65 18.01
N LYS A 58 8.41 -3.73 18.52
CA LYS A 58 7.97 -3.85 19.92
C LYS A 58 9.05 -4.42 20.85
N GLY A 59 10.22 -4.71 20.30
CA GLY A 59 11.32 -5.35 21.00
C GLY A 59 12.22 -4.35 21.72
N ALA A 60 13.20 -4.90 22.44
CA ALA A 60 14.21 -4.12 23.17
C ALA A 60 15.48 -3.82 22.34
N ALA A 61 15.63 -4.40 21.14
CA ALA A 61 16.79 -4.23 20.27
C ALA A 61 16.37 -3.76 18.88
N ALA A 62 17.19 -2.91 18.25
CA ALA A 62 16.94 -2.47 16.88
C ALA A 62 17.00 -3.65 15.92
N ASP A 63 16.16 -3.63 14.88
CA ASP A 63 16.29 -4.49 13.70
C ASP A 63 16.48 -3.62 12.45
N LYS A 64 16.82 -4.23 11.33
CA LYS A 64 17.08 -3.52 10.09
C LYS A 64 16.54 -4.28 8.89
N LEU A 65 15.73 -3.62 8.08
CA LEU A 65 15.32 -4.11 6.77
C LEU A 65 16.47 -3.92 5.78
N VAL A 66 17.13 -5.01 5.39
CA VAL A 66 18.35 -4.97 4.55
C VAL A 66 18.10 -5.27 3.09
N SER A 67 17.05 -6.02 2.75
CA SER A 67 16.69 -6.23 1.36
C SER A 67 15.21 -6.55 1.20
N VAL A 68 14.74 -6.39 -0.03
CA VAL A 68 13.38 -6.74 -0.45
C VAL A 68 13.46 -7.51 -1.76
N SER A 69 12.57 -8.48 -1.93
CA SER A 69 12.41 -9.19 -3.20
C SER A 69 10.94 -9.38 -3.53
N ALA A 70 10.64 -9.49 -4.82
CA ALA A 70 9.31 -9.78 -5.33
C ALA A 70 9.43 -10.45 -6.69
N ASP A 71 8.72 -11.56 -6.92
CA ASP A 71 8.85 -12.33 -8.16
C ASP A 71 8.41 -11.53 -9.41
N ILE A 72 7.51 -10.57 -9.23
CA ILE A 72 7.01 -9.67 -10.28
C ILE A 72 8.04 -8.60 -10.71
N ALA A 73 9.13 -8.42 -9.97
CA ALA A 73 10.15 -7.41 -10.21
C ALA A 73 11.51 -8.06 -10.48
N GLY A 74 12.32 -7.46 -11.36
CA GLY A 74 13.73 -7.85 -11.53
C GLY A 74 14.59 -7.35 -10.37
N LYS A 75 14.21 -6.22 -9.77
CA LYS A 75 14.92 -5.60 -8.65
C LYS A 75 13.95 -4.96 -7.67
N ALA A 76 14.20 -5.10 -6.37
CA ALA A 76 13.45 -4.44 -5.32
C ALA A 76 14.39 -3.86 -4.26
N GLU A 77 14.17 -2.61 -3.88
CA GLU A 77 15.04 -1.86 -2.98
C GLU A 77 14.22 -1.04 -1.98
N VAL A 78 14.83 -0.63 -0.88
CA VAL A 78 14.24 0.39 0.01
C VAL A 78 14.85 1.73 -0.37
N HIS A 79 14.00 2.71 -0.65
CA HIS A 79 14.38 4.06 -1.05
C HIS A 79 13.87 5.08 -0.04
N GLU A 80 14.51 6.24 0.00
CA GLU A 80 14.05 7.40 0.73
C GLU A 80 13.94 8.62 -0.18
N MET A 81 13.03 9.52 0.19
CA MET A 81 12.89 10.84 -0.40
C MET A 81 13.49 11.85 0.57
N ALA A 82 14.58 12.51 0.19
CA ALA A 82 15.24 13.52 1.01
C ALA A 82 15.42 14.82 0.23
N ILE A 83 15.30 15.96 0.91
CA ILE A 83 15.66 17.25 0.34
C ILE A 83 17.17 17.41 0.46
N ASP A 84 17.86 17.50 -0.67
CA ASP A 84 19.29 17.76 -0.75
C ASP A 84 19.49 19.01 -1.61
N ASN A 85 20.02 20.08 -1.00
CA ASN A 85 20.21 21.38 -1.62
C ASN A 85 18.92 21.97 -2.24
N GLY A 86 17.80 21.84 -1.54
CA GLY A 86 16.49 22.33 -1.98
C GLY A 86 15.82 21.48 -3.06
N VAL A 87 16.47 20.40 -3.51
CA VAL A 87 15.93 19.46 -4.50
C VAL A 87 15.51 18.18 -3.79
N MET A 88 14.28 17.73 -4.02
CA MET A 88 13.83 16.43 -3.55
C MET A 88 14.50 15.33 -4.38
N LYS A 89 15.31 14.50 -3.72
CA LYS A 89 16.01 13.36 -4.31
C LYS A 89 15.46 12.06 -3.77
N MET A 90 15.22 11.13 -4.68
CA MET A 90 14.96 9.73 -4.38
C MET A 90 16.30 9.00 -4.38
N ARG A 91 16.62 8.26 -3.31
CA ARG A 91 17.86 7.47 -3.24
C ARG A 91 17.66 6.11 -2.58
N PRO A 92 18.38 5.06 -3.04
CA PRO A 92 18.40 3.77 -2.37
C PRO A 92 19.08 3.86 -1.00
N LEU A 93 18.64 3.02 -0.06
CA LEU A 93 19.27 2.81 1.23
C LEU A 93 20.15 1.55 1.19
N ASP A 94 21.38 1.68 0.70
CA ASP A 94 22.31 0.54 0.53
C ASP A 94 22.63 -0.20 1.85
N LYS A 95 22.55 0.51 2.98
CA LYS A 95 22.81 -0.05 4.31
C LYS A 95 21.55 -0.65 4.95
N GLY A 96 20.39 -0.58 4.30
CA GLY A 96 19.09 -0.94 4.86
C GLY A 96 18.45 0.17 5.70
N LEU A 97 17.23 -0.07 6.13
CA LEU A 97 16.41 0.82 6.95
C LEU A 97 16.35 0.29 8.39
N VAL A 98 16.86 1.06 9.35
CA VAL A 98 16.87 0.71 10.78
C VAL A 98 15.49 0.99 11.39
N ILE A 99 15.03 0.06 12.23
CA ILE A 99 13.81 0.18 13.04
C ILE A 99 14.22 0.04 14.50
N ASP A 100 14.39 1.19 15.17
CA ASP A 100 14.80 1.27 16.56
C ASP A 100 13.77 0.65 17.53
N PRO A 101 14.20 0.21 18.73
CA PRO A 101 13.31 -0.34 19.75
C PRO A 101 12.16 0.62 20.10
N GLY A 102 10.94 0.10 20.16
CA GLY A 102 9.74 0.89 20.48
C GLY A 102 9.39 1.95 19.44
N LYS A 103 9.99 1.91 18.24
CA LYS A 103 9.71 2.86 17.16
C LYS A 103 8.87 2.23 16.06
N THR A 104 8.15 3.11 15.38
CA THR A 104 7.39 2.81 14.18
C THR A 104 7.98 3.58 13.02
N VAL A 105 8.28 2.88 11.93
CA VAL A 105 8.73 3.44 10.66
C VAL A 105 7.65 3.23 9.62
N LYS A 106 7.14 4.32 9.06
CA LYS A 106 6.11 4.31 8.01
C LYS A 106 6.77 4.51 6.65
N LEU A 107 6.60 3.52 5.77
CA LEU A 107 6.92 3.63 4.36
C LEU A 107 5.67 4.17 3.65
N ALA A 108 5.73 5.42 3.18
CA ALA A 108 4.60 6.14 2.60
C ALA A 108 5.06 7.05 1.44
N PRO A 109 4.14 7.45 0.55
CA PRO A 109 4.45 8.39 -0.52
C PRO A 109 5.12 9.67 0.01
N GLY A 110 6.27 10.03 -0.56
CA GLY A 110 7.05 11.20 -0.15
C GLY A 110 8.05 10.96 1.00
N GLY A 111 8.14 9.75 1.54
CA GLY A 111 9.14 9.34 2.53
C GLY A 111 9.85 8.06 2.11
N TYR A 112 10.06 7.15 3.06
CA TYR A 112 10.56 5.81 2.77
C TYR A 112 9.56 5.02 1.92
N HIS A 113 10.04 4.21 1.00
CA HIS A 113 9.18 3.33 0.19
C HIS A 113 9.97 2.16 -0.38
N LEU A 114 9.25 1.11 -0.74
CA LEU A 114 9.79 0.00 -1.53
C LEU A 114 9.77 0.43 -2.98
N MET A 115 10.91 0.35 -3.66
CA MET A 115 11.03 0.62 -5.09
C MET A 115 11.19 -0.68 -5.84
N LEU A 116 10.12 -1.12 -6.52
CA LEU A 116 10.12 -2.31 -7.38
C LEU A 116 10.39 -1.87 -8.82
N GLN A 117 11.44 -2.41 -9.43
CA GLN A 117 11.93 -2.05 -10.75
C GLN A 117 11.93 -3.27 -11.66
N GLU A 118 11.98 -3.01 -12.97
CA GLU A 118 11.97 -4.05 -13.99
C GLU A 118 10.73 -4.95 -13.86
N LEU A 119 9.57 -4.31 -13.71
CA LEU A 119 8.31 -5.02 -13.56
C LEU A 119 8.03 -5.93 -14.76
N LYS A 120 7.69 -7.18 -14.44
CA LYS A 120 7.28 -8.23 -15.40
C LYS A 120 5.79 -8.13 -15.76
N GLY A 121 5.01 -7.38 -14.98
CA GLY A 121 3.60 -7.13 -15.18
C GLY A 121 3.12 -5.88 -14.44
N ALA A 122 1.99 -5.34 -14.87
CA ALA A 122 1.36 -4.18 -14.21
C ALA A 122 0.66 -4.60 -12.91
N PHE A 123 0.66 -3.71 -11.92
CA PHE A 123 -0.11 -3.85 -10.70
C PHE A 123 -1.54 -3.38 -10.99
N LYS A 124 -2.52 -4.27 -10.95
CA LYS A 124 -3.92 -3.89 -11.17
C LYS A 124 -4.62 -3.69 -9.84
N GLN A 125 -5.50 -2.70 -9.77
CA GLN A 125 -6.28 -2.46 -8.55
C GLN A 125 -7.06 -3.72 -8.15
N GLY A 126 -6.98 -4.06 -6.87
CA GLY A 126 -7.55 -5.29 -6.32
C GLY A 126 -6.61 -6.50 -6.33
N ASP A 127 -5.48 -6.42 -7.03
CA ASP A 127 -4.44 -7.46 -6.96
C ASP A 127 -3.77 -7.46 -5.59
N LYS A 128 -3.17 -8.61 -5.26
CA LYS A 128 -2.26 -8.80 -4.14
C LYS A 128 -0.88 -9.14 -4.68
N VAL A 129 0.11 -8.31 -4.38
CA VAL A 129 1.50 -8.53 -4.82
C VAL A 129 2.33 -9.07 -3.65
N PRO A 130 2.78 -10.33 -3.71
CA PRO A 130 3.65 -10.89 -2.67
C PRO A 130 5.04 -10.25 -2.75
N VAL A 131 5.56 -9.84 -1.59
CA VAL A 131 6.92 -9.35 -1.40
C VAL A 131 7.55 -10.06 -0.21
N THR A 132 8.86 -10.24 -0.24
CA THR A 132 9.63 -10.74 0.91
C THR A 132 10.51 -9.62 1.43
N LEU A 133 10.35 -9.31 2.71
CA LEU A 133 11.20 -8.40 3.46
C LEU A 133 12.27 -9.21 4.18
N GLN A 134 13.54 -8.87 4.01
CA GLN A 134 14.66 -9.49 4.75
C GLN A 134 15.14 -8.53 5.83
N PHE A 135 14.95 -8.94 7.08
CA PHE A 135 15.50 -8.26 8.25
C PHE A 135 16.82 -8.89 8.68
N GLU A 136 17.72 -8.12 9.30
CA GLU A 136 18.99 -8.63 9.85
C GLU A 136 18.75 -9.65 10.96
N LYS A 137 17.77 -9.41 11.85
CA LYS A 137 17.50 -10.27 13.01
C LYS A 137 16.24 -11.12 12.84
N ALA A 138 15.12 -10.52 12.43
CA ALA A 138 13.86 -11.24 12.26
C ALA A 138 13.84 -12.18 11.03
N GLY A 139 14.82 -12.08 10.13
CA GLY A 139 14.92 -12.96 8.97
C GLY A 139 13.96 -12.58 7.83
N LYS A 140 13.54 -13.58 7.05
CA LYS A 140 12.65 -13.39 5.90
C LYS A 140 11.19 -13.34 6.36
N VAL A 141 10.48 -12.31 5.91
CA VAL A 141 9.07 -12.09 6.23
C VAL A 141 8.29 -11.88 4.94
N ALA A 142 7.33 -12.77 4.69
CA ALA A 142 6.43 -12.65 3.54
C ALA A 142 5.30 -11.65 3.86
N VAL A 143 5.11 -10.68 2.97
CA VAL A 143 4.09 -9.63 3.09
C VAL A 143 3.34 -9.55 1.77
N SER A 144 2.03 -9.28 1.81
CA SER A 144 1.22 -9.06 0.61
C SER A 144 0.88 -7.58 0.50
N LEU A 145 1.27 -6.95 -0.61
CA LEU A 145 0.88 -5.57 -0.91
C LEU A 145 -0.50 -5.56 -1.56
N ASP A 146 -1.47 -4.94 -0.92
CA ASP A 146 -2.79 -4.70 -1.52
C ASP A 146 -2.71 -3.57 -2.54
N VAL A 147 -3.03 -3.86 -3.81
CA VAL A 147 -2.94 -2.86 -4.87
C VAL A 147 -4.20 -1.99 -4.87
N GLN A 148 -4.00 -0.73 -4.49
CA GLN A 148 -5.02 0.32 -4.47
C GLN A 148 -5.03 1.09 -5.80
N GLY A 149 -6.01 1.99 -5.99
CA GLY A 149 -6.07 2.84 -7.20
C GLY A 149 -4.82 3.72 -7.40
N VAL A 150 -4.59 4.16 -8.64
CA VAL A 150 -3.38 4.93 -9.05
C VAL A 150 -3.13 6.17 -8.19
N GLY A 151 -4.19 6.84 -7.72
CA GLY A 151 -4.12 8.04 -6.87
C GLY A 151 -4.29 7.79 -5.37
N ALA A 152 -4.26 6.54 -4.92
CA ALA A 152 -4.59 6.21 -3.54
C ALA A 152 -3.61 6.84 -2.53
N GLN A 153 -4.17 7.20 -1.38
CA GLN A 153 -3.46 7.50 -0.13
C GLN A 153 -3.44 6.24 0.75
N ALA A 154 -2.68 6.26 1.85
CA ALA A 154 -2.56 5.10 2.72
C ALA A 154 -3.95 4.62 3.22
N PRO A 155 -4.23 3.31 3.19
CA PRO A 155 -5.48 2.76 3.70
C PRO A 155 -5.66 3.08 5.19
N GLY A 156 -6.77 3.73 5.55
CA GLY A 156 -7.08 4.11 6.93
C GLY A 156 -6.72 5.54 7.33
N ASP A 157 -5.95 6.28 6.52
CA ASP A 157 -5.78 7.72 6.68
C ASP A 157 -7.00 8.42 6.05
N GLY A 158 -8.08 8.57 6.84
CA GLY A 158 -9.32 9.21 6.43
C GLY A 158 -9.08 10.55 5.74
N GLY A 159 -9.63 10.68 4.53
CA GLY A 159 -9.35 11.76 3.60
C GLY A 159 -9.45 13.17 4.21
N HIS A 160 -8.37 13.93 4.08
CA HIS A 160 -8.51 15.37 3.95
C HIS A 160 -9.17 15.66 2.62
N MET A 161 -10.49 15.88 2.68
CA MET A 161 -11.26 16.47 1.62
C MET A 161 -10.47 17.65 1.05
N MET A 162 -10.08 17.57 -0.23
CA MET A 162 -9.68 18.75 -0.98
C MET A 162 -10.85 19.73 -0.88
N LYS A 163 -10.68 20.75 -0.04
CA LYS A 163 -11.57 21.89 0.00
C LYS A 163 -11.52 22.49 -1.38
N LYS A 164 -12.58 22.25 -2.15
CA LYS A 164 -12.85 22.80 -3.48
C LYS A 164 -12.41 24.27 -3.48
N MET A 165 -11.30 24.57 -4.15
CA MET A 165 -10.86 25.93 -4.36
C MET A 165 -11.95 26.64 -5.17
N PRO A 166 -12.42 27.83 -4.76
CA PRO A 166 -13.35 28.59 -5.58
C PRO A 166 -12.70 28.91 -6.92
N ASP A 167 -13.42 28.60 -7.99
CA ASP A 167 -13.09 29.02 -9.34
C ASP A 167 -13.01 30.55 -9.40
N HIS A 168 -11.85 31.09 -9.73
CA HIS A 168 -11.67 32.51 -10.04
C HIS A 168 -11.79 32.73 -11.55
N SER A 169 -12.87 32.24 -12.18
CA SER A 169 -13.25 32.65 -13.53
C SER A 169 -14.34 33.71 -13.42
N GLY A 170 -13.96 34.97 -13.19
CA GLY A 170 -14.98 36.00 -12.95
C GLY A 170 -14.62 37.48 -13.06
N MET A 171 -13.36 37.91 -13.27
CA MET A 171 -13.08 39.32 -13.52
C MET A 171 -12.82 39.56 -15.01
N LYS A 172 -13.90 39.87 -15.73
CA LYS A 172 -13.85 40.61 -16.99
C LYS A 172 -14.27 42.06 -16.73
N MET A 173 -13.50 42.95 -17.35
CA MET A 173 -13.62 44.42 -17.47
C MET A 173 -13.07 45.23 -16.30
#